data_AF-A0A6S8FL67-F1
#
_entry.id   AF-A0A6S8FL67-F1
#
_cell.length_a   1.000
_cell.length_b   1.000
_cell.length_c   1.000
_cell.angle_alpha   90.00
_cell.angle_beta   90.00
_cell.angle_gamma   90.00
#
_symmetry.space_group_name_H-M   'P 1'
#
loop_
_entity.id
_entity.type
_entity.pdbx_description
1 polymer ?
#
loop_
_entity_poly.entity_id
_entity_poly.type
_entity_poly.pdbx_seq_one_letter_code
_entity_poly.pdbx_strand_id
1 'polypeptide(L)'
;MAFETVCCGKATFGTEKICGVCKKTDVSSLQVIEHSSPVKKSPAGALCIRLTSGNLVKDYSRNSLLHVGISDSKGAVWHWNETGLHNDRNGWECVGIKLEPLSSLKPEQLKRVALESVRSKRYTQLGFNCFAFAVDVINALELSIADYSSPYAKVNLVEGPVGNAMSVFESWRAITHKVLESPTGYIVLDVPQASHRYTCDGCVSTIAGIRWHCNDCEDFDLCNACHERSSSIHDESHTFAKMEHNK
;
A
#
# COMPACT_ATOMS: atom_id res chain seq x y z
N MET A 1 10.07 4.81 -16.29
CA MET A 1 8.72 5.14 -15.80
C MET A 1 7.73 4.53 -16.77
N ALA A 2 6.71 3.82 -16.28
CA ALA A 2 5.64 3.28 -17.11
C ALA A 2 4.37 4.13 -16.87
N PHE A 3 3.58 4.34 -17.91
CA PHE A 3 2.38 5.15 -17.92
C PHE A 3 1.19 4.28 -18.28
N GLU A 4 0.15 4.28 -17.47
CA GLU A 4 -1.15 3.72 -17.83
C GLU A 4 -1.89 4.72 -18.72
N THR A 5 -2.54 4.24 -19.76
CA THR A 5 -3.35 5.03 -20.69
C THR A 5 -4.62 4.25 -21.02
N VAL A 6 -5.78 4.86 -20.85
CA VAL A 6 -7.07 4.23 -21.21
C VAL A 6 -7.49 4.70 -22.58
N CYS A 7 -7.32 3.86 -23.59
CA CYS A 7 -7.53 4.20 -25.00
C CYS A 7 -8.36 3.11 -25.68
N CYS A 8 -9.42 3.47 -26.41
CA CYS A 8 -10.29 2.52 -27.12
C CYS A 8 -10.91 1.43 -26.22
N GLY A 9 -11.22 1.75 -24.96
CA GLY A 9 -11.81 0.80 -24.00
C GLY A 9 -10.83 -0.22 -23.41
N LYS A 10 -9.52 -0.07 -23.65
CA LYS A 10 -8.47 -0.92 -23.08
C LYS A 10 -7.45 -0.08 -22.29
N ALA A 11 -6.95 -0.63 -21.19
CA ALA A 11 -5.83 -0.03 -20.48
C ALA A 11 -4.50 -0.49 -21.08
N THR A 12 -3.63 0.45 -21.43
CA THR A 12 -2.29 0.18 -21.94
C THR A 12 -1.21 0.80 -21.07
N PHE A 13 -0.14 0.06 -20.80
CA PHE A 13 1.01 0.53 -20.01
C PHE A 13 2.23 0.67 -20.90
N GLY A 14 2.91 1.82 -20.93
CA GLY A 14 4.09 2.01 -21.78
C GLY A 14 5.08 3.08 -21.29
N THR A 15 6.23 3.20 -21.95
CA THR A 15 7.28 4.18 -21.58
C THR A 15 7.13 5.53 -22.29
N GLU A 16 6.24 5.63 -23.27
CA GLU A 16 5.98 6.84 -24.08
C GLU A 16 4.52 7.30 -23.94
N LYS A 17 4.26 8.59 -24.15
CA LYS A 17 2.91 9.18 -24.16
C LYS A 17 2.17 8.93 -25.49
N ILE A 18 2.13 7.68 -25.94
CA ILE A 18 1.49 7.28 -27.21
C ILE A 18 0.59 6.08 -26.94
N CYS A 19 -0.66 6.11 -27.41
CA CYS A 19 -1.59 4.99 -27.22
C CYS A 19 -1.09 3.73 -27.94
N GLY A 20 -0.92 2.64 -27.18
CA GLY A 20 -0.45 1.35 -27.71
C GLY A 20 -1.42 0.64 -28.65
N VAL A 21 -2.72 0.95 -28.58
CA VAL A 21 -3.77 0.34 -29.42
C VAL A 21 -3.93 1.09 -30.75
N CYS A 22 -4.18 2.40 -30.70
CA CYS A 22 -4.57 3.17 -31.88
C CYS A 22 -3.44 4.03 -32.49
N LYS A 23 -2.25 4.05 -31.86
CA LYS A 23 -1.06 4.78 -32.32
C LYS A 23 -1.22 6.30 -32.49
N LYS A 24 -2.32 6.90 -32.03
CA LYS A 24 -2.53 8.35 -32.07
C LYS A 24 -1.77 9.04 -30.94
N THR A 25 -1.21 10.21 -31.25
CA THR A 25 -0.42 11.09 -30.37
C THR A 25 -1.26 12.06 -29.53
N ASP A 26 -2.59 12.08 -29.71
CA ASP A 26 -3.46 13.00 -28.99
C ASP A 26 -3.81 12.46 -27.58
N VAL A 27 -2.89 12.70 -26.65
CA VAL A 27 -3.00 12.38 -25.21
C VAL A 27 -3.84 13.38 -24.41
N SER A 28 -4.43 14.40 -25.04
CA SER A 28 -5.26 15.39 -24.34
C SER A 28 -6.52 14.78 -23.69
N SER A 29 -6.99 13.65 -24.20
CA SER A 29 -8.12 12.88 -23.67
C SER A 29 -7.72 11.60 -22.90
N LEU A 30 -6.42 11.30 -22.82
CA LEU A 30 -5.91 10.11 -22.15
C LEU A 30 -5.64 10.44 -20.68
N GLN A 31 -6.35 9.80 -19.75
CA GLN A 31 -5.93 9.76 -18.36
C GLN A 31 -4.61 8.96 -18.30
N VAL A 32 -3.50 9.68 -18.25
CA VAL A 32 -2.17 9.11 -18.07
C VAL A 32 -1.99 8.89 -16.57
N ILE A 33 -2.13 7.66 -16.06
CA ILE A 33 -1.79 7.36 -14.66
C ILE A 33 -0.30 7.03 -14.62
N GLU A 34 0.48 7.90 -13.99
CA GLU A 34 1.91 7.70 -13.83
C GLU A 34 2.16 6.53 -12.87
N HIS A 35 2.56 5.38 -13.41
CA HIS A 35 2.86 4.17 -12.64
C HIS A 35 4.30 4.27 -12.08
N SER A 36 4.52 5.29 -11.25
CA SER A 36 5.80 5.58 -10.61
C SER A 36 6.23 4.43 -9.69
N SER A 37 7.54 4.20 -9.57
CA SER A 37 8.08 3.16 -8.67
C SER A 37 7.54 3.35 -7.26
N PRO A 38 6.96 2.34 -6.59
CA PRO A 38 6.61 2.41 -5.18
C PRO A 38 7.85 2.39 -4.28
N VAL A 39 9.01 1.99 -4.82
CA VAL A 39 10.30 2.14 -4.16
C VAL A 39 10.78 3.58 -4.39
N LYS A 40 10.81 4.37 -3.32
CA LYS A 40 11.19 5.79 -3.32
C LYS A 40 12.10 6.08 -2.13
N LYS A 41 12.57 7.33 -2.04
CA LYS A 41 13.22 7.81 -0.82
C LYS A 41 12.23 7.74 0.35
N SER A 42 12.71 7.33 1.53
CA SER A 42 11.89 7.19 2.74
C SER A 42 11.08 8.46 3.01
N PRO A 43 9.74 8.38 2.98
CA PRO A 43 8.88 9.54 3.21
C PRO A 43 8.92 9.95 4.69
N ALA A 44 8.54 11.19 4.98
CA ALA A 44 8.43 11.67 6.35
C ALA A 44 7.30 10.93 7.10
N GLY A 45 7.62 10.35 8.25
CA GLY A 45 6.66 9.66 9.12
C GLY A 45 6.06 8.40 8.47
N ALA A 46 6.87 7.38 8.26
CA ALA A 46 6.43 6.17 7.57
C ALA A 46 7.13 4.90 8.08
N LEU A 47 6.42 3.78 7.99
CA LEU A 47 7.01 2.45 8.06
C LEU A 47 7.70 2.17 6.72
N CYS A 48 9.02 2.08 6.74
CA CYS A 48 9.87 1.88 5.58
C CYS A 48 10.25 0.41 5.45
N ILE A 49 10.06 -0.18 4.27
CA ILE A 49 10.36 -1.58 3.95
C ILE A 49 11.47 -1.64 2.90
N ARG A 50 12.53 -2.40 3.19
CA ARG A 50 13.64 -2.69 2.27
C ARG A 50 14.04 -4.15 2.35
N LEU A 51 14.94 -4.58 1.46
CA LEU A 51 15.64 -5.85 1.63
C LEU A 51 16.64 -5.77 2.78
N THR A 52 16.85 -6.88 3.48
CA THR A 52 17.97 -7.02 4.42
C THR A 52 19.31 -6.78 3.71
N SER A 53 19.46 -7.31 2.49
CA SER A 53 20.62 -7.09 1.62
C SER A 53 20.18 -6.87 0.17
N GLY A 54 20.85 -5.96 -0.54
CA GLY A 54 20.55 -5.63 -1.93
C GLY A 54 19.50 -4.52 -2.12
N ASN A 55 19.10 -4.31 -3.37
CA ASN A 55 18.12 -3.32 -3.82
C ASN A 55 16.77 -4.00 -4.14
N LEU A 56 15.66 -3.42 -3.68
CA LEU A 56 14.32 -3.98 -3.89
C LEU A 56 14.00 -4.19 -5.38
N VAL A 57 14.26 -3.21 -6.23
CA VAL A 57 13.89 -3.27 -7.66
C VAL A 57 14.66 -4.38 -8.38
N LYS A 58 15.95 -4.54 -8.07
CA LYS A 58 16.86 -5.46 -8.78
C LYS A 58 16.86 -6.86 -8.19
N ASP A 59 16.94 -6.97 -6.86
CA ASP A 59 17.35 -8.21 -6.18
C ASP A 59 16.18 -8.93 -5.48
N TYR A 60 14.97 -8.38 -5.52
CA TYR A 60 13.82 -8.97 -4.82
C TYR A 60 13.38 -10.32 -5.41
N SER A 61 13.03 -11.24 -4.51
CA SER A 61 12.31 -12.50 -4.77
C SER A 61 11.32 -12.74 -3.63
N ARG A 62 10.37 -13.66 -3.83
CA ARG A 62 9.41 -14.04 -2.77
C ARG A 62 10.05 -14.67 -1.53
N ASN A 63 11.29 -15.13 -1.64
CA ASN A 63 12.06 -15.70 -0.53
C ASN A 63 12.99 -14.67 0.12
N SER A 64 13.00 -13.42 -0.37
CA SER A 64 13.88 -12.38 0.13
C SER A 64 13.45 -11.95 1.53
N LEU A 65 14.44 -11.84 2.43
CA LEU A 65 14.21 -11.32 3.77
C LEU A 65 14.02 -9.80 3.71
N LEU A 66 12.92 -9.36 4.31
CA LEU A 66 12.60 -7.95 4.45
C LEU A 66 13.13 -7.41 5.77
N HIS A 67 13.52 -6.15 5.74
CA HIS A 67 13.92 -5.36 6.88
C HIS A 67 13.08 -4.09 6.95
N VAL A 68 12.59 -3.76 8.14
CA VAL A 68 11.73 -2.60 8.36
C VAL A 68 12.36 -1.58 9.31
N GLY A 69 11.94 -0.34 9.16
CA GLY A 69 12.31 0.78 10.01
C GLY A 69 11.23 1.87 9.98
N ILE A 70 11.33 2.84 10.87
CA ILE A 70 10.38 3.94 10.96
C ILE A 70 11.11 5.24 10.69
N SER A 71 10.64 6.00 9.68
CA SER A 71 11.19 7.30 9.36
C SER A 71 10.63 8.40 10.25
N ASP A 72 11.48 9.33 10.66
CA ASP A 72 11.05 10.56 11.33
C ASP A 72 10.40 11.55 10.36
N SER A 73 10.03 12.72 10.88
CA SER A 73 9.45 13.82 10.09
C SER A 73 10.40 14.42 9.03
N LYS A 74 11.68 14.04 9.02
CA LYS A 74 12.68 14.42 8.01
C LYS A 74 13.04 13.29 7.06
N GLY A 75 12.45 12.10 7.24
CA GLY A 75 12.73 10.92 6.42
C GLY A 75 13.95 10.11 6.89
N ALA A 76 14.60 10.46 8.01
CA ALA A 76 15.68 9.65 8.58
C ALA A 76 15.10 8.39 9.25
N VAL A 77 15.68 7.22 8.98
CA VAL A 77 15.07 5.94 9.36
C VAL A 77 15.70 5.36 10.61
N TRP A 78 14.88 5.15 11.64
CA TRP A 78 15.24 4.37 12.82
C TRP A 78 14.94 2.89 12.60
N HIS A 79 15.90 2.02 12.89
CA HIS A 79 15.69 0.58 12.76
C HIS A 79 16.57 -0.23 13.72
N TRP A 80 16.12 -1.44 14.02
CA TRP A 80 16.79 -2.37 14.93
C TRP A 80 17.27 -3.61 14.18
N ASN A 81 18.54 -3.97 14.34
CA ASN A 81 19.12 -5.17 13.75
C ASN A 81 20.05 -5.88 14.75
N GLU A 82 20.77 -6.90 14.29
CA GLU A 82 21.68 -7.71 15.12
C GLU A 82 22.81 -6.90 15.77
N THR A 83 23.17 -5.73 15.22
CA THR A 83 24.22 -4.86 15.77
C THR A 83 23.68 -3.73 16.64
N GLY A 84 22.35 -3.57 16.72
CA GLY A 84 21.68 -2.62 17.63
C GLY A 84 20.73 -1.65 16.92
N LEU A 85 20.54 -0.49 17.54
CA LEU A 85 19.63 0.56 17.08
C LEU A 85 20.41 1.52 16.20
N HIS A 86 19.90 1.76 15.02
CA HIS A 86 20.51 2.64 14.02
C HIS A 86 19.57 3.77 13.66
N ASN A 87 20.17 4.88 13.23
CA ASN A 87 19.49 6.01 12.61
C ASN A 87 20.20 6.33 11.30
N ASP A 88 19.59 5.93 10.19
CA ASP A 88 20.07 6.23 8.86
C ASP A 88 19.57 7.62 8.46
N ARG A 89 20.38 8.65 8.79
CA ARG A 89 20.08 10.07 8.55
C ARG A 89 19.79 10.42 7.10
N ASN A 90 20.43 9.69 6.20
CA ASN A 90 20.24 9.89 4.78
C ASN A 90 18.92 9.30 4.30
N GLY A 91 18.20 8.51 5.09
CA GLY A 91 16.98 7.82 4.68
C GLY A 91 17.25 6.62 3.76
N TRP A 92 16.20 5.84 3.49
CA TRP A 92 16.28 4.61 2.69
C TRP A 92 15.71 4.79 1.29
N GLU A 93 16.14 3.92 0.38
CA GLU A 93 15.35 3.59 -0.82
C GLU A 93 14.45 2.42 -0.45
N CYS A 94 13.14 2.65 -0.33
CA CYS A 94 12.22 1.74 0.32
C CYS A 94 10.78 1.90 -0.21
N VAL A 95 9.95 0.90 0.08
CA VAL A 95 8.49 1.05 0.03
C VAL A 95 8.05 1.64 1.37
N GLY A 96 7.36 2.79 1.35
CA GLY A 96 6.93 3.50 2.55
C GLY A 96 5.43 3.41 2.76
N ILE A 97 5.01 3.04 3.97
CA ILE A 97 3.61 3.07 4.42
C ILE A 97 3.45 4.25 5.38
N LYS A 98 2.54 5.16 5.10
CA LYS A 98 2.34 6.37 5.89
C LYS A 98 1.88 6.03 7.31
N LEU A 99 2.49 6.68 8.30
CA LEU A 99 2.09 6.60 9.70
C LEU A 99 1.62 7.98 10.17
N GLU A 100 0.42 8.07 10.71
CA GLU A 100 -0.14 9.31 11.26
C GLU A 100 -0.35 9.20 12.77
N PRO A 101 -0.01 10.25 13.54
CA PRO A 101 0.43 11.59 13.12
C PRO A 101 1.96 11.75 13.01
N LEU A 102 2.72 10.69 12.69
CA LEU A 102 4.18 10.66 12.88
C LEU A 102 4.94 11.79 12.15
N SER A 103 4.50 12.18 10.95
CA SER A 103 5.15 13.29 10.22
C SER A 103 5.05 14.64 10.93
N SER A 104 4.08 14.80 11.83
CA SER A 104 3.87 16.01 12.62
C SER A 104 4.65 15.99 13.93
N LEU A 105 5.22 14.84 14.31
CA LEU A 105 6.01 14.70 15.53
C LEU A 105 7.44 15.23 15.35
N LYS A 106 8.00 15.75 16.45
CA LYS A 106 9.41 16.15 16.48
C LYS A 106 10.31 14.90 16.43
N PRO A 107 11.42 14.90 15.68
CA PRO A 107 12.34 13.76 15.61
C PRO A 107 12.80 13.22 16.97
N GLU A 108 12.88 14.10 17.98
CA GLU A 108 13.26 13.78 19.35
C GLU A 108 12.24 12.87 20.06
N GLN A 109 10.96 12.96 19.72
CA GLN A 109 9.92 12.08 20.26
C GLN A 109 10.13 10.65 19.75
N LEU A 110 10.30 10.48 18.44
CA LEU A 110 10.61 9.18 17.85
C LEU A 110 11.91 8.61 18.39
N LYS A 111 12.97 9.42 18.50
CA LYS A 111 14.25 9.01 19.09
C LYS A 111 14.07 8.45 20.50
N ARG A 112 13.32 9.15 21.36
CA ARG A 112 13.07 8.71 22.75
C ARG A 112 12.37 7.36 22.77
N VAL A 113 11.29 7.21 22.00
CA VAL A 113 10.53 5.95 21.94
C VAL A 113 11.35 4.83 21.33
N ALA A 114 12.13 5.08 20.28
CA ALA A 114 13.00 4.08 19.67
C ALA A 114 14.05 3.55 20.66
N LEU A 115 14.67 4.43 21.45
CA LEU A 115 15.62 4.04 22.51
C LEU A 115 14.95 3.23 23.61
N GLU A 116 13.76 3.62 24.06
CA GLU A 116 13.02 2.89 25.08
C GLU A 116 12.53 1.53 24.57
N SER A 117 12.09 1.45 23.32
CA SER A 117 11.57 0.23 22.70
C SER A 117 12.59 -0.89 22.66
N VAL A 118 13.89 -0.57 22.59
CA VAL A 118 14.98 -1.56 22.53
C VAL A 118 15.68 -1.74 23.87
N ARG A 119 15.29 -0.98 24.89
CA ARG A 119 15.94 -0.96 26.20
C ARG A 119 15.92 -2.35 26.83
N SER A 120 17.11 -2.83 27.21
CA SER A 120 17.28 -4.16 27.80
C SER A 120 16.79 -5.32 26.94
N LYS A 121 16.52 -5.10 25.64
CA LYS A 121 16.13 -6.15 24.69
C LYS A 121 17.34 -6.55 23.84
N ARG A 122 17.36 -7.82 23.42
CA ARG A 122 18.35 -8.35 22.48
C ARG A 122 17.66 -8.68 21.16
N TYR A 123 18.34 -8.40 20.06
CA TYR A 123 17.84 -8.81 18.75
C TYR A 123 17.76 -10.33 18.66
N THR A 124 16.62 -10.84 18.20
CA THR A 124 16.44 -12.26 17.87
C THR A 124 15.59 -12.38 16.62
N GLN A 125 15.97 -13.27 15.69
CA GLN A 125 15.29 -13.39 14.40
C GLN A 125 13.80 -13.72 14.53
N LEU A 126 13.44 -14.62 15.46
CA LEU A 126 12.05 -15.04 15.68
C LEU A 126 11.32 -14.21 16.76
N GLY A 127 12.05 -13.67 17.74
CA GLY A 127 11.49 -12.86 18.82
C GLY A 127 11.48 -11.38 18.49
N PHE A 128 12.30 -10.62 19.20
CA PHE A 128 12.44 -9.17 19.06
C PHE A 128 13.35 -8.79 17.88
N ASN A 129 12.78 -8.81 16.68
CA ASN A 129 13.43 -8.39 15.43
C ASN A 129 12.97 -6.99 14.99
N CYS A 130 13.31 -6.58 13.78
CA CYS A 130 12.95 -5.27 13.23
C CYS A 130 11.43 -5.03 13.17
N PHE A 131 10.61 -6.05 12.92
CA PHE A 131 9.16 -5.93 12.95
C PHE A 131 8.63 -5.73 14.37
N ALA A 132 9.16 -6.48 15.34
CA ALA A 132 8.78 -6.30 16.74
C ALA A 132 9.14 -4.89 17.25
N PHE A 133 10.32 -4.39 16.86
CA PHE A 133 10.71 -3.00 17.09
C PHE A 133 9.72 -2.00 16.49
N ALA A 134 9.33 -2.19 15.22
CA ALA A 134 8.39 -1.29 14.56
C ALA A 134 7.01 -1.29 15.25
N VAL A 135 6.50 -2.47 15.62
CA VAL A 135 5.25 -2.63 16.37
C VAL A 135 5.30 -1.89 17.72
N ASP A 136 6.37 -2.07 18.50
CA ASP A 136 6.52 -1.41 19.79
C ASP A 136 6.51 0.11 19.66
N VAL A 137 7.21 0.67 18.67
CA VAL A 137 7.24 2.11 18.42
C VAL A 137 5.89 2.63 17.96
N ILE A 138 5.22 1.93 17.03
CA ILE A 138 3.89 2.29 16.52
C ILE A 138 2.89 2.36 17.67
N ASN A 139 2.85 1.33 18.52
CA ASN A 139 1.93 1.27 19.64
C ASN A 139 2.28 2.31 20.73
N ALA A 140 3.56 2.52 21.03
CA ALA A 140 3.98 3.47 22.06
C ALA A 140 3.74 4.94 21.69
N LEU A 141 3.66 5.24 20.38
CA LEU A 141 3.31 6.57 19.86
C LEU A 141 1.84 6.67 19.42
N GLU A 142 1.04 5.62 19.63
CA GLU A 142 -0.37 5.56 19.20
C GLU A 142 -0.55 5.90 17.72
N LEU A 143 0.37 5.43 16.88
CA LEU A 143 0.36 5.70 15.45
C LEU A 143 -0.68 4.83 14.74
N SER A 144 -1.33 5.42 13.75
CA SER A 144 -2.26 4.75 12.86
C SER A 144 -1.64 4.58 11.47
N ILE A 145 -2.03 3.48 10.81
CA ILE A 145 -1.94 3.31 9.37
C ILE A 145 -3.39 3.43 8.90
N ALA A 146 -3.63 4.12 7.78
CA ALA A 146 -4.97 4.30 7.23
C ALA A 146 -5.74 2.97 7.24
N ASP A 147 -7.00 3.03 7.70
CA ASP A 147 -7.94 1.90 7.82
C ASP A 147 -7.70 0.91 8.98
N TYR A 148 -6.75 1.17 9.89
CA TYR A 148 -6.45 0.30 11.05
C TYR A 148 -6.36 1.10 12.37
N SER A 149 -7.36 0.92 13.24
CA SER A 149 -7.54 1.67 14.50
C SER A 149 -7.24 0.88 15.80
N SER A 150 -6.78 -0.37 15.69
CA SER A 150 -6.45 -1.25 16.83
C SER A 150 -4.93 -1.32 17.08
N PRO A 151 -4.46 -1.60 18.33
CA PRO A 151 -3.05 -1.88 18.59
C PRO A 151 -2.51 -2.98 17.67
N TYR A 152 -1.31 -2.76 17.14
CA TYR A 152 -0.69 -3.68 16.20
C TYR A 152 -0.04 -4.84 16.94
N ALA A 153 -0.27 -6.05 16.43
CA ALA A 153 0.59 -7.20 16.67
C ALA A 153 1.53 -7.37 15.47
N LYS A 154 2.65 -8.08 15.68
CA LYS A 154 3.62 -8.43 14.61
C LYS A 154 2.94 -9.13 13.43
N VAL A 155 2.00 -10.05 13.71
CA VAL A 155 1.24 -10.78 12.68
C VAL A 155 0.41 -9.80 11.85
N ASN A 156 -0.41 -8.96 12.50
CA ASN A 156 -1.30 -8.02 11.80
C ASN A 156 -0.52 -6.97 10.99
N LEU A 157 0.65 -6.54 11.46
CA LEU A 157 1.50 -5.62 10.72
C LEU A 157 2.05 -6.28 9.43
N VAL A 158 2.45 -7.55 9.52
CA VAL A 158 3.04 -8.30 8.41
C VAL A 158 1.97 -8.69 7.39
N GLU A 159 0.86 -9.27 7.83
CA GLU A 159 -0.20 -9.79 6.96
C GLU A 159 -1.08 -8.69 6.37
N GLY A 160 -1.25 -7.57 7.07
CA GLY A 160 -2.04 -6.43 6.59
C GLY A 160 -1.16 -5.42 5.84
N PRO A 161 -0.72 -4.32 6.50
CA PRO A 161 -0.07 -3.21 5.81
C PRO A 161 1.16 -3.59 5.00
N VAL A 162 2.07 -4.39 5.55
CA VAL A 162 3.32 -4.78 4.86
C VAL A 162 3.02 -5.71 3.68
N GLY A 163 2.16 -6.71 3.88
CA GLY A 163 1.73 -7.64 2.83
C GLY A 163 1.10 -6.90 1.64
N ASN A 164 0.17 -5.98 1.91
CA ASN A 164 -0.48 -5.16 0.89
C ASN A 164 0.53 -4.30 0.13
N ALA A 165 1.43 -3.60 0.83
CA ALA A 165 2.45 -2.77 0.21
C ALA A 165 3.40 -3.58 -0.70
N MET A 166 3.79 -4.77 -0.25
CA MET A 166 4.64 -5.66 -1.05
C MET A 166 3.89 -6.25 -2.25
N SER A 167 2.59 -6.53 -2.14
CA SER A 167 1.75 -6.96 -3.28
C SER A 167 1.67 -5.90 -4.38
N VAL A 168 1.51 -4.62 -3.99
CA VAL A 168 1.56 -3.48 -4.92
C VAL A 168 2.93 -3.39 -5.60
N PHE A 169 4.01 -3.54 -4.83
CA PHE A 169 5.37 -3.56 -5.39
C PHE A 169 5.60 -4.73 -6.37
N GLU A 170 5.15 -5.94 -6.04
CA GLU A 170 5.25 -7.10 -6.94
C GLU A 170 4.50 -6.84 -8.25
N SER A 171 3.29 -6.30 -8.17
CA SER A 171 2.46 -5.98 -9.34
C SER A 171 3.15 -4.93 -10.22
N TRP A 172 3.65 -3.86 -9.61
CA TRP A 172 4.42 -2.82 -10.30
C TRP A 172 5.66 -3.40 -11.02
N ARG A 173 6.42 -4.25 -10.34
CA ARG A 173 7.63 -4.87 -10.90
C ARG A 173 7.29 -5.78 -12.07
N ALA A 174 6.24 -6.58 -11.95
CA ALA A 174 5.78 -7.47 -13.02
C ALA A 174 5.34 -6.69 -14.27
N ILE A 175 4.58 -5.60 -14.11
CA ILE A 175 4.19 -4.72 -15.21
C ILE A 175 5.43 -4.10 -15.86
N THR A 176 6.34 -3.55 -15.04
CA THR A 176 7.55 -2.89 -15.54
C THR A 176 8.42 -3.84 -16.35
N HIS A 177 8.61 -5.08 -15.89
CA HIS A 177 9.37 -6.09 -16.62
C HIS A 177 8.74 -6.41 -17.98
N LYS A 178 7.43 -6.66 -18.01
CA LYS A 178 6.70 -6.94 -19.25
C LYS A 178 6.72 -5.77 -20.24
N VAL A 179 6.68 -4.53 -19.75
CA VAL A 179 6.81 -3.33 -20.59
C VAL A 179 8.21 -3.25 -21.23
N LEU A 180 9.26 -3.54 -20.46
CA LEU A 180 10.64 -3.53 -20.95
C LEU A 180 10.92 -4.65 -21.96
N GLU A 181 10.29 -5.81 -21.80
CA GLU A 181 10.40 -6.95 -22.73
C GLU A 181 9.52 -6.78 -23.97
N SER A 182 8.56 -5.86 -23.96
CA SER A 182 7.66 -5.64 -25.08
C SER A 182 8.42 -5.04 -26.28
N PRO A 183 8.34 -5.64 -27.48
CA PRO A 183 8.95 -5.07 -28.70
C PRO A 183 8.45 -3.65 -29.01
N THR A 184 7.27 -3.32 -28.52
CA THR A 184 6.62 -2.03 -28.79
C THR A 184 6.77 -1.03 -27.66
N GLY A 185 7.42 -1.40 -26.55
CA GLY A 185 7.55 -0.55 -25.35
C GLY A 185 6.24 -0.31 -24.59
N TYR A 186 5.20 -1.11 -24.87
CA TYR A 186 3.95 -1.10 -24.13
C TYR A 186 3.33 -2.50 -24.02
N ILE A 187 2.52 -2.71 -22.99
CA ILE A 187 1.64 -3.87 -22.85
C ILE A 187 0.18 -3.41 -22.85
N VAL A 188 -0.67 -4.16 -23.53
CA VAL A 188 -2.12 -4.05 -23.38
C VAL A 188 -2.48 -4.99 -22.25
N LEU A 189 -2.93 -4.46 -21.12
CA LEU A 189 -3.63 -5.31 -20.18
C LEU A 189 -5.05 -5.43 -20.74
N ASP A 190 -5.46 -6.63 -21.09
CA ASP A 190 -6.89 -6.93 -21.08
C ASP A 190 -7.29 -6.88 -19.61
N VAL A 191 -7.46 -5.66 -19.09
CA VAL A 191 -8.22 -5.42 -17.88
C VAL A 191 -9.57 -6.03 -18.23
N PRO A 192 -9.95 -7.18 -17.63
CA PRO A 192 -11.30 -7.65 -17.78
C PRO A 192 -12.13 -6.45 -17.39
N GLN A 193 -12.89 -5.90 -18.35
CA GLN A 193 -13.75 -4.74 -18.17
C GLN A 193 -14.35 -4.87 -16.79
N ALA A 194 -13.88 -4.03 -15.85
CA ALA A 194 -13.76 -4.39 -14.44
C ALA A 194 -14.91 -5.32 -14.04
N SER A 195 -14.61 -6.59 -13.73
CA SER A 195 -15.47 -7.26 -12.77
C SER A 195 -15.24 -6.46 -11.51
N HIS A 196 -15.93 -5.33 -11.35
CA HIS A 196 -15.83 -4.45 -10.21
C HIS A 196 -16.18 -5.32 -9.02
N ARG A 197 -15.13 -5.83 -8.36
CA ARG A 197 -15.27 -6.56 -7.12
C ARG A 197 -15.42 -5.47 -6.08
N TYR A 198 -16.64 -4.94 -5.98
CA TYR A 198 -17.00 -3.94 -4.98
C TYR A 198 -16.70 -4.50 -3.59
N THR A 199 -16.18 -3.67 -2.71
CA THR A 199 -15.90 -4.05 -1.32
C THR A 199 -17.06 -3.57 -0.46
N CYS A 200 -17.53 -4.41 0.46
CA CYS A 200 -18.59 -4.03 1.37
C CYS A 200 -18.04 -3.11 2.48
N ASP A 201 -18.53 -1.88 2.62
CA ASP A 201 -18.10 -0.95 3.69
C ASP A 201 -18.48 -1.44 5.09
N GLY A 202 -19.50 -2.30 5.19
CA GLY A 202 -19.92 -2.86 6.47
C GLY A 202 -19.10 -4.06 6.98
N CYS A 203 -18.37 -4.78 6.11
CA CYS A 203 -17.61 -5.97 6.52
C CYS A 203 -16.27 -6.18 5.80
N VAL A 204 -15.88 -5.25 4.92
CA VAL A 204 -14.62 -5.21 4.15
C VAL A 204 -14.39 -6.43 3.24
N SER A 205 -15.39 -7.30 3.08
CA SER A 205 -15.34 -8.43 2.16
C SER A 205 -15.72 -7.99 0.73
N THR A 206 -15.16 -8.66 -0.27
CA THR A 206 -15.64 -8.54 -1.65
C THR A 206 -17.12 -8.93 -1.76
N ILE A 207 -17.93 -8.06 -2.34
CA ILE A 207 -19.35 -8.29 -2.61
C ILE A 207 -19.46 -9.31 -3.75
N ALA A 208 -20.08 -10.45 -3.44
CA ALA A 208 -20.45 -11.46 -4.42
C ALA A 208 -21.98 -11.51 -4.55
N GLY A 209 -22.51 -11.42 -5.77
CA GLY A 209 -23.95 -11.42 -6.04
C GLY A 209 -24.56 -10.03 -6.03
N ILE A 210 -25.43 -9.75 -5.05
CA ILE A 210 -26.17 -8.47 -4.95
C ILE A 210 -25.29 -7.43 -4.26
N ARG A 211 -25.10 -6.28 -4.92
CA ARG A 211 -24.52 -5.05 -4.37
C ARG A 211 -25.65 -4.07 -4.05
N TRP A 212 -25.56 -3.45 -2.88
CA TRP A 212 -26.43 -2.37 -2.45
C TRP A 212 -25.61 -1.08 -2.36
N HIS A 213 -25.80 -0.18 -3.32
CA HIS A 213 -25.11 1.11 -3.35
C HIS A 213 -25.99 2.19 -2.72
N CYS A 214 -25.46 2.99 -1.82
CA CYS A 214 -26.17 4.12 -1.24
C CYS A 214 -26.27 5.26 -2.26
N ASN A 215 -27.47 5.79 -2.53
CA ASN A 215 -27.67 6.87 -3.49
C ASN A 215 -27.25 8.24 -2.96
N ASP A 216 -27.11 8.35 -1.64
CA ASP A 216 -26.83 9.59 -0.92
C ASP A 216 -25.34 9.75 -0.57
N CYS A 217 -24.54 8.69 -0.77
CA CYS A 217 -23.10 8.68 -0.50
C CYS A 217 -22.29 8.43 -1.79
N GLU A 218 -21.12 9.06 -1.89
CA GLU A 218 -20.28 9.01 -3.11
C GLU A 218 -19.69 7.62 -3.37
N ASP A 219 -19.29 6.90 -2.32
CA ASP A 219 -18.69 5.56 -2.41
C ASP A 219 -19.06 4.74 -1.17
N PHE A 220 -20.31 4.24 -1.12
CA PHE A 220 -20.76 3.37 -0.03
C PHE A 220 -21.58 2.19 -0.57
N ASP A 221 -21.05 0.99 -0.36
CA ASP A 221 -21.53 -0.26 -0.89
C ASP A 221 -21.68 -1.32 0.20
N LEU A 222 -22.83 -2.00 0.22
CA LEU A 222 -23.09 -3.11 1.13
C LEU A 222 -23.32 -4.41 0.36
N CYS A 223 -22.81 -5.51 0.91
CA CYS A 223 -23.27 -6.84 0.53
C CYS A 223 -24.70 -7.08 1.06
N ASN A 224 -25.39 -8.10 0.55
CA ASN A 224 -26.76 -8.39 0.98
C ASN A 224 -26.91 -8.56 2.51
N ALA A 225 -25.97 -9.26 3.14
CA ALA A 225 -25.98 -9.48 4.59
C ALA A 225 -25.77 -8.19 5.41
N CYS A 226 -24.99 -7.23 4.90
CA CYS A 226 -24.82 -5.95 5.57
C CYS A 226 -26.01 -5.00 5.30
N HIS A 227 -26.62 -5.08 4.12
CA HIS A 227 -27.83 -4.29 3.82
C HIS A 227 -29.01 -4.67 4.72
N GLU A 228 -29.20 -5.96 5.06
CA GLU A 228 -30.26 -6.41 5.99
C GLU A 228 -30.17 -5.77 7.38
N ARG A 229 -28.99 -5.24 7.74
CA ARG A 229 -28.74 -4.53 8.99
C ARG A 229 -28.30 -3.07 8.76
N SER A 230 -28.60 -2.50 7.58
CA SER A 230 -28.15 -1.16 7.18
C SER A 230 -28.52 -0.10 8.20
N SER A 231 -29.71 -0.18 8.82
CA SER A 231 -30.16 0.73 9.88
C SER A 231 -29.22 0.81 11.09
N SER A 232 -28.44 -0.24 11.35
CA SER A 232 -27.49 -0.29 12.46
C SER A 232 -26.07 0.13 12.08
N ILE A 233 -25.76 0.26 10.79
CA ILE A 233 -24.40 0.49 10.27
C ILE A 233 -24.31 1.66 9.29
N HIS A 234 -25.44 2.29 8.96
CA HIS A 234 -25.55 3.42 8.04
C HIS A 234 -26.80 4.26 8.39
N ASP A 235 -26.87 5.48 7.87
CA ASP A 235 -28.00 6.38 8.12
C ASP A 235 -29.31 5.79 7.57
N GLU A 236 -30.35 5.71 8.42
CA GLU A 236 -31.67 5.16 8.07
C GLU A 236 -32.43 6.02 7.05
N SER A 237 -32.06 7.29 6.90
CA SER A 237 -32.68 8.20 5.94
C SER A 237 -32.16 8.03 4.52
N HIS A 238 -31.01 7.36 4.35
CA HIS A 238 -30.41 7.13 3.06
C HIS A 238 -31.07 5.96 2.30
N THR A 239 -31.11 6.07 0.98
CA THR A 239 -31.73 5.08 0.11
C THR A 239 -30.69 4.23 -0.61
N PHE A 240 -30.99 2.94 -0.82
CA PHE A 240 -30.08 2.02 -1.51
C PHE A 240 -30.63 1.59 -2.87
N ALA A 241 -29.75 1.56 -3.87
CA ALA A 241 -29.99 0.95 -5.18
C ALA A 241 -29.47 -0.50 -5.20
N LYS A 242 -30.34 -1.44 -5.58
CA LYS A 242 -29.99 -2.84 -5.77
C LYS A 242 -29.34 -3.02 -7.15
N MET A 243 -28.12 -3.56 -7.17
CA MET A 243 -27.39 -3.89 -8.40
C MET A 243 -27.09 -5.39 -8.43
N GLU A 244 -27.53 -6.08 -9.47
CA GLU A 244 -27.29 -7.52 -9.66
C GLU A 244 -26.09 -7.74 -10.58
N HIS A 245 -25.09 -8.48 -10.11
CA HIS A 245 -24.01 -8.96 -10.96
C HIS A 245 -24.40 -10.27 -11.64
N ASN A 246 -24.69 -10.22 -12.94
CA ASN A 246 -24.71 -11.42 -13.76
C ASN A 246 -23.27 -11.93 -13.91
N LYS A 247 -23.09 -13.23 -13.61
CA LYS A 247 -21.82 -13.95 -13.72
C LYS A 247 -21.27 -13.96 -15.14
#